data_AF-A0A1Y1I6Y1-F1
#
_entry.id   AF-A0A1Y1I6Y1-F1
#
_cell.length_a   1.000
_cell.length_b   1.000
_cell.length_c   1.000
_cell.angle_alpha   90.00
_cell.angle_beta   90.00
_cell.angle_gamma   90.00
#
_symmetry.space_group_name_H-M   'P 1'
#
loop_
_entity.id
_entity.type
_entity.pdbx_description
1 polymer ?
#
loop_
_entity_poly.entity_id
_entity_poly.type
_entity_poly.pdbx_seq_one_letter_code
_entity_poly.pdbx_strand_id
1 'polypeptide(L)'
;MVRAFAKEAARPSLDDVERLSKGKPSKSKMGSRAVPHRLTLAERKAYEISKKKGFLVMRTNSRSYPLANTWRNYCEASGTPYIKIEQGSVAQSDTFYVDFSPMQEDPSRLEALREACLTEAARIIKTSEGGVASDSESDASASDSEQESEGLKALSDANLETLEANEYDQVSEGGYAFRLVCGRQETKAIAKAVLELAAKKS
;
A
#
# COMPACT_ATOMS: atom_id res chain seq x y z
N MET A 1 34.94 12.06 -1.35
CA MET A 1 34.49 11.50 -2.66
C MET A 1 32.97 11.48 -2.65
N VAL A 2 32.35 12.59 -3.04
CA VAL A 2 30.89 12.75 -3.04
C VAL A 2 30.35 12.01 -4.27
N ARG A 3 29.51 10.99 -4.06
CA ARG A 3 28.86 10.26 -5.16
C ARG A 3 28.11 11.27 -6.03
N ALA A 4 28.44 11.30 -7.31
CA ALA A 4 27.72 12.08 -8.31
C ALA A 4 26.23 11.80 -8.18
N PHE A 5 25.44 12.85 -7.99
CA PHE A 5 23.98 12.78 -8.06
C PHE A 5 23.62 12.11 -9.38
N ALA A 6 22.89 11.00 -9.27
CA ALA A 6 22.43 10.21 -10.39
C ALA A 6 21.78 11.14 -11.42
N LYS A 7 22.18 11.01 -12.68
CA LYS A 7 21.51 11.54 -13.87
C LYS A 7 20.00 11.56 -13.60
N GLU A 8 19.36 12.73 -13.61
CA GLU A 8 17.91 12.89 -13.45
C GLU A 8 17.22 11.75 -14.20
N ALA A 9 16.78 10.74 -13.47
CA ALA A 9 16.15 9.58 -14.05
C ALA A 9 14.77 10.08 -14.46
N ALA A 10 14.68 10.54 -15.72
CA ALA A 10 13.45 11.08 -16.26
C ALA A 10 12.31 10.12 -15.95
N ARG A 11 11.28 10.65 -15.30
CA ARG A 11 10.09 9.91 -14.87
C ARG A 11 9.62 8.99 -16.01
N PRO A 12 9.34 7.69 -15.74
CA PRO A 12 8.85 6.79 -16.75
C PRO A 12 7.56 7.32 -17.39
N SER A 13 7.36 7.11 -18.69
CA SER A 13 6.12 7.48 -19.36
C SER A 13 5.03 6.45 -19.11
N LEU A 14 3.77 6.90 -18.97
CA LEU A 14 2.61 6.02 -18.80
C LEU A 14 2.42 5.02 -19.95
N ASP A 15 2.65 5.44 -21.20
CA ASP A 15 2.62 4.54 -22.38
C ASP A 15 3.59 3.39 -22.20
N ASP A 16 4.69 3.69 -21.54
CA ASP A 16 5.89 2.92 -21.52
C ASP A 16 5.80 1.87 -20.38
N VAL A 17 5.16 2.23 -19.26
CA VAL A 17 4.62 1.32 -18.25
C VAL A 17 3.54 0.39 -18.83
N GLU A 18 2.61 0.93 -19.62
CA GLU A 18 1.52 0.14 -20.19
C GLU A 18 2.03 -0.91 -21.20
N ARG A 19 3.03 -0.57 -22.01
CA ARG A 19 3.72 -1.51 -22.90
C ARG A 19 4.42 -2.61 -22.10
N LEU A 20 5.18 -2.23 -21.07
CA LEU A 20 5.91 -3.15 -20.22
C LEU A 20 4.96 -4.16 -19.54
N SER A 21 3.82 -3.67 -19.04
CA SER A 21 2.79 -4.51 -18.41
C SER A 21 2.21 -5.57 -19.36
N LYS A 22 2.24 -5.33 -20.68
CA LYS A 22 1.78 -6.25 -21.73
C LYS A 22 2.90 -7.18 -22.24
N GLY A 23 4.11 -7.09 -21.68
CA GLY A 23 5.29 -7.79 -22.17
C GLY A 23 5.84 -7.23 -23.49
N LYS A 24 5.48 -5.99 -23.85
CA LYS A 24 6.02 -5.29 -25.01
C LYS A 24 7.25 -4.48 -24.59
N PRO A 25 8.27 -4.32 -25.46
CA PRO A 25 9.43 -3.50 -25.14
C PRO A 25 9.02 -2.04 -24.93
N SER A 26 9.53 -1.42 -23.86
CA SER A 26 9.42 0.03 -23.63
C SER A 26 10.31 0.79 -24.62
N LYS A 27 9.89 2.01 -24.99
CA LYS A 27 10.62 2.95 -25.84
C LYS A 27 11.85 3.50 -25.13
N SER A 28 11.74 3.79 -23.84
CA SER A 28 12.85 4.30 -23.01
C SER A 28 13.79 3.21 -22.47
N LYS A 29 13.57 1.93 -22.81
CA LYS A 29 14.24 0.78 -22.17
C LYS A 29 14.08 0.76 -20.64
N MET A 30 12.95 1.26 -20.11
CA MET A 30 12.61 1.10 -18.70
C MET A 30 12.43 -0.38 -18.33
N GLY A 31 12.69 -0.68 -17.07
CA GLY A 31 12.50 -2.00 -16.46
C GLY A 31 13.76 -2.86 -16.51
N SER A 32 13.96 -3.67 -15.47
CA SER A 32 15.03 -4.65 -15.45
C SER A 32 14.55 -5.94 -16.12
N ARG A 33 15.40 -6.56 -16.95
CA ARG A 33 15.10 -7.89 -17.53
C ARG A 33 14.97 -8.98 -16.46
N ALA A 34 15.56 -8.77 -15.28
CA ALA A 34 15.46 -9.68 -14.15
C ALA A 34 14.14 -9.52 -13.38
N VAL A 35 13.40 -8.42 -13.57
CA VAL A 35 12.18 -8.11 -12.84
C VAL A 35 10.98 -8.37 -13.74
N PRO A 36 10.04 -9.26 -13.35
CA PRO A 36 8.88 -9.54 -14.17
C PRO A 36 7.87 -8.40 -14.05
N HIS A 37 7.34 -7.97 -15.21
CA HIS A 37 6.34 -6.89 -15.29
C HIS A 37 5.10 -7.28 -16.10
N ARG A 38 5.13 -8.41 -16.82
CA ARG A 38 4.01 -8.84 -17.66
C ARG A 38 2.86 -9.33 -16.78
N LEU A 39 1.69 -8.69 -16.91
CA LEU A 39 0.51 -9.05 -16.15
C LEU A 39 -0.29 -10.17 -16.82
N THR A 40 -0.79 -11.09 -16.01
CA THR A 40 -1.88 -12.02 -16.35
C THR A 40 -3.22 -11.29 -16.47
N LEU A 41 -4.27 -11.98 -16.93
CA LEU A 41 -5.62 -11.40 -17.05
C LEU A 41 -6.20 -10.97 -15.69
N ALA A 42 -5.99 -11.78 -14.64
CA ALA A 42 -6.46 -11.46 -13.29
C ALA A 42 -5.71 -10.24 -12.71
N GLU A 43 -4.38 -10.21 -12.86
CA GLU A 43 -3.55 -9.08 -12.43
C GLU A 43 -3.87 -7.82 -13.21
N ARG A 44 -4.14 -7.93 -14.53
CA ARG A 44 -4.60 -6.81 -15.34
C ARG A 44 -5.87 -6.20 -14.76
N LYS A 45 -6.87 -7.03 -14.43
CA LYS A 45 -8.12 -6.56 -13.84
C LYS A 45 -7.86 -5.85 -12.51
N ALA A 46 -7.01 -6.41 -11.65
CA ALA A 46 -6.62 -5.78 -10.39
C ALA A 46 -5.90 -4.43 -10.62
N TYR A 47 -4.99 -4.37 -11.59
CA TYR A 47 -4.28 -3.15 -11.97
C TYR A 47 -5.23 -2.05 -12.47
N GLU A 48 -6.17 -2.36 -13.35
CA GLU A 48 -7.18 -1.40 -13.83
C GLU A 48 -8.08 -0.88 -12.70
N ILE A 49 -8.45 -1.75 -11.75
CA ILE A 49 -9.20 -1.34 -10.56
C ILE A 49 -8.35 -0.42 -9.68
N SER A 50 -7.06 -0.73 -9.53
CA SER A 50 -6.12 0.04 -8.69
C SER A 50 -5.93 1.45 -9.25
N LYS A 51 -5.81 1.61 -10.57
CA LYS A 51 -5.77 2.94 -11.23
C LYS A 51 -6.99 3.80 -10.92
N LYS A 52 -8.18 3.19 -10.84
CA LYS A 52 -9.42 3.91 -10.50
C LYS A 52 -9.50 4.29 -9.02
N LYS A 53 -8.97 3.44 -8.14
CA LYS A 53 -9.03 3.63 -6.68
C LYS A 53 -7.89 4.48 -6.13
N GLY A 54 -6.75 4.53 -6.83
CA GLY A 54 -5.52 5.16 -6.35
C GLY A 54 -4.66 4.29 -5.42
N PHE A 55 -5.03 3.02 -5.21
CA PHE A 55 -4.26 2.08 -4.38
C PHE A 55 -4.41 0.64 -4.87
N LEU A 56 -3.39 -0.17 -4.65
CA LEU A 56 -3.35 -1.59 -4.99
C LEU A 56 -3.83 -2.43 -3.81
N VAL A 57 -4.66 -3.42 -4.09
CA VAL A 57 -5.15 -4.41 -3.10
C VAL A 57 -4.71 -5.79 -3.53
N MET A 58 -4.01 -6.49 -2.64
CA MET A 58 -3.50 -7.84 -2.84
C MET A 58 -3.82 -8.69 -1.62
N ARG A 59 -3.83 -10.03 -1.75
CA ARG A 59 -3.89 -10.90 -0.57
C ARG A 59 -2.51 -11.04 0.05
N THR A 60 -2.47 -11.16 1.37
CA THR A 60 -1.24 -11.53 2.10
C THR A 60 -0.64 -12.80 1.48
N ASN A 61 0.68 -12.84 1.32
CA ASN A 61 1.45 -13.92 0.68
C ASN A 61 1.17 -14.17 -0.81
N SER A 62 0.41 -13.31 -1.50
CA SER A 62 0.27 -13.44 -2.96
C SER A 62 1.57 -13.07 -3.67
N ARG A 63 2.20 -14.04 -4.33
CA ARG A 63 3.43 -13.86 -5.14
C ARG A 63 3.17 -13.14 -6.48
N SER A 64 2.36 -12.10 -6.48
CA SER A 64 2.03 -11.31 -7.68
C SER A 64 2.99 -10.12 -7.83
N TYR A 65 4.29 -10.45 -7.89
CA TYR A 65 5.35 -9.49 -8.10
C TYR A 65 5.15 -8.63 -9.37
N PRO A 66 4.70 -9.17 -10.52
CA PRO A 66 4.46 -8.36 -11.72
C PRO A 66 3.45 -7.24 -11.48
N LEU A 67 2.41 -7.49 -10.70
CA LEU A 67 1.38 -6.52 -10.38
C LEU A 67 1.92 -5.40 -9.49
N ALA A 68 2.59 -5.74 -8.40
CA ALA A 68 3.20 -4.77 -7.49
C ALA A 68 4.24 -3.89 -8.21
N ASN A 69 5.11 -4.50 -9.02
CA ASN A 69 6.12 -3.80 -9.80
C ASN A 69 5.50 -2.86 -10.84
N THR A 70 4.49 -3.33 -11.56
CA THR A 70 3.79 -2.51 -12.56
C THR A 70 3.05 -1.35 -11.90
N TRP A 71 2.44 -1.59 -10.73
CA TRP A 71 1.77 -0.56 -9.95
C TRP A 71 2.76 0.51 -9.48
N ARG A 72 3.93 0.11 -8.96
CA ARG A 72 4.98 1.07 -8.56
C ARG A 72 5.45 1.93 -9.74
N ASN A 73 5.71 1.32 -10.88
CA ASN A 73 6.08 2.05 -12.09
C ASN A 73 4.98 3.01 -12.55
N TYR A 74 3.71 2.62 -12.41
CA TYR A 74 2.58 3.50 -12.69
C TYR A 74 2.53 4.70 -11.75
N CYS A 75 2.71 4.49 -10.45
CA CYS A 75 2.75 5.56 -9.45
C CYS A 75 3.90 6.54 -9.75
N GLU A 76 5.07 6.02 -10.12
CA GLU A 76 6.21 6.85 -10.52
C GLU A 76 5.91 7.66 -11.78
N ALA A 77 5.36 7.00 -12.81
CA ALA A 77 4.99 7.65 -14.07
C ALA A 77 3.89 8.73 -13.91
N SER A 78 2.97 8.52 -12.97
CA SER A 78 1.88 9.47 -12.68
C SER A 78 2.23 10.50 -11.62
N GLY A 79 3.33 10.33 -10.87
CA GLY A 79 3.69 11.20 -9.74
C GLY A 79 2.74 11.09 -8.56
N THR A 80 2.12 9.91 -8.37
CA THR A 80 1.23 9.65 -7.24
C THR A 80 1.93 8.79 -6.19
N PRO A 81 1.52 8.85 -4.91
CA PRO A 81 2.05 7.93 -3.90
C PRO A 81 1.83 6.46 -4.32
N TYR A 82 2.79 5.60 -3.99
CA TYR A 82 2.61 4.17 -4.09
C TYR A 82 1.92 3.67 -2.82
N ILE A 83 0.67 3.23 -2.98
CA ILE A 83 -0.14 2.69 -1.90
C ILE A 83 -0.45 1.22 -2.20
N LYS A 84 -0.09 0.32 -1.28
CA LYS A 84 -0.34 -1.14 -1.34
C LYS A 84 -1.06 -1.57 -0.07
N ILE A 85 -2.13 -2.33 -0.22
CA ILE A 85 -2.87 -3.00 0.86
C ILE A 85 -2.71 -4.50 0.68
N GLU A 86 -2.14 -5.16 1.69
CA GLU A 86 -2.13 -6.61 1.82
C GLU A 86 -3.27 -7.02 2.73
N GLN A 87 -4.32 -7.57 2.13
CA GLN A 87 -5.50 -8.01 2.83
C GLN A 87 -5.26 -9.35 3.51
N GLY A 88 -5.44 -9.34 4.83
CA GLY A 88 -5.47 -10.54 5.64
C GLY A 88 -6.69 -11.41 5.35
N SER A 89 -6.71 -12.60 5.94
CA SER A 89 -7.93 -13.40 6.03
C SER A 89 -9.00 -12.66 6.88
N VAL A 90 -10.23 -13.19 6.94
CA VAL A 90 -11.36 -12.52 7.63
C VAL A 90 -11.05 -12.18 9.09
N ALA A 91 -10.19 -12.96 9.75
CA ALA A 91 -9.80 -12.77 11.15
C ALA A 91 -8.45 -12.04 11.32
N GLN A 92 -7.79 -11.65 10.23
CA GLN A 92 -6.49 -10.97 10.26
C GLN A 92 -6.63 -9.52 9.84
N SER A 93 -5.82 -8.67 10.45
CA SER A 93 -5.68 -7.26 10.07
C SER A 93 -5.10 -7.13 8.66
N ASP A 94 -5.44 -6.03 8.01
CA ASP A 94 -4.86 -5.67 6.72
C ASP A 94 -3.53 -4.93 6.99
N THR A 95 -2.52 -5.17 6.15
CA THR A 95 -1.27 -4.41 6.19
C THR A 95 -1.28 -3.33 5.12
N PHE A 96 -1.08 -2.09 5.54
CA PHE A 96 -1.09 -0.90 4.71
C PHE A 96 0.32 -0.36 4.51
N TYR A 97 0.73 -0.18 3.25
CA TYR A 97 2.03 0.33 2.87
C TYR A 97 1.88 1.60 2.04
N VAL A 98 2.68 2.60 2.36
CA VAL A 98 2.77 3.85 1.58
C VAL A 98 4.23 4.19 1.34
N ASP A 99 4.56 4.54 0.09
CA ASP A 99 5.84 5.10 -0.33
C ASP A 99 5.58 6.38 -1.14
N PHE A 100 6.10 7.52 -0.69
CA PHE A 100 5.97 8.80 -1.40
C PHE A 100 7.12 9.08 -2.38
N SER A 101 8.18 8.27 -2.40
CA SER A 101 9.30 8.41 -3.34
C SER A 101 8.88 8.55 -4.81
N PRO A 102 7.83 7.85 -5.31
CA PRO A 102 7.37 8.00 -6.69
C PRO A 102 6.89 9.41 -7.07
N MET A 103 6.55 10.26 -6.10
CA MET A 103 6.13 11.63 -6.36
C MET A 103 7.30 12.51 -6.84
N GLN A 104 8.55 12.14 -6.51
CA GLN A 104 9.77 12.88 -6.87
C GLN A 104 9.71 14.37 -6.47
N GLU A 105 9.18 14.63 -5.26
CA GLU A 105 9.07 15.96 -4.67
C GLU A 105 10.25 16.26 -3.73
N ASP A 106 10.31 17.49 -3.22
CA ASP A 106 11.31 17.91 -2.22
C ASP A 106 11.29 17.01 -0.96
N PRO A 107 12.45 16.56 -0.45
CA PRO A 107 12.58 15.76 0.77
C PRO A 107 11.77 16.27 1.96
N SER A 108 11.85 17.57 2.26
CA SER A 108 11.16 18.15 3.43
C SER A 108 9.64 18.14 3.24
N ARG A 109 9.16 18.30 2.00
CA ARG A 109 7.74 18.12 1.68
C ARG A 109 7.28 16.68 1.87
N LEU A 110 8.08 15.71 1.43
CA LEU A 110 7.76 14.29 1.57
C LEU A 110 7.73 13.86 3.04
N GLU A 111 8.64 14.37 3.87
CA GLU A 111 8.64 14.18 5.32
C GLU A 111 7.38 14.78 5.97
N ALA A 112 7.05 16.03 5.69
CA ALA A 112 5.85 16.68 6.21
C ALA A 112 4.57 15.96 5.79
N LEU A 113 4.49 15.48 4.54
CA LEU A 113 3.35 14.70 4.06
C LEU A 113 3.24 13.36 4.80
N ARG A 114 4.36 12.67 5.02
CA ARG A 114 4.40 11.44 5.82
C ARG A 114 3.91 11.67 7.24
N GLU A 115 4.39 12.71 7.91
CA GLU A 115 3.95 13.04 9.28
C GLU A 115 2.46 13.39 9.36
N ALA A 116 1.96 14.17 8.39
CA ALA A 116 0.53 14.49 8.29
C ALA A 116 -0.31 13.22 8.09
N CYS A 117 0.14 12.30 7.23
CA CYS A 117 -0.55 11.03 6.99
C CYS A 117 -0.54 10.12 8.22
N LEU A 118 0.57 10.04 8.96
CA LEU A 118 0.66 9.25 10.19
C LEU A 118 -0.24 9.83 11.30
N THR A 119 -0.28 11.16 11.42
CA THR A 119 -1.16 11.86 12.37
C THR A 119 -2.63 11.56 12.07
N GLU A 120 -3.01 11.65 10.79
CA GLU A 120 -4.37 11.37 10.35
C GLU A 120 -4.75 9.90 10.49
N ALA A 121 -3.82 8.99 10.20
CA ALA A 121 -4.03 7.56 10.42
C ALA A 121 -4.25 7.24 11.91
N ALA A 122 -3.44 7.81 12.79
CA ALA A 122 -3.61 7.66 14.24
C ALA A 122 -4.96 8.22 14.71
N ARG A 123 -5.44 9.32 14.12
CA ARG A 123 -6.78 9.87 14.40
C ARG A 123 -7.88 8.89 14.00
N ILE A 124 -7.81 8.33 12.79
CA ILE A 124 -8.79 7.36 12.27
C ILE A 124 -8.86 6.13 13.16
N ILE A 125 -7.72 5.55 13.54
CA ILE A 125 -7.64 4.36 14.40
C ILE A 125 -8.22 4.65 15.80
N LYS A 126 -7.92 5.81 16.39
CA LYS A 126 -8.51 6.17 17.70
C LYS A 126 -10.02 6.34 17.64
N THR A 127 -10.56 6.88 16.53
CA THR A 127 -12.01 7.08 16.38
C THR A 127 -12.77 5.77 16.17
N SER A 128 -12.15 4.73 15.60
CA SER A 128 -12.77 3.42 15.48
C SER A 128 -12.78 2.65 16.81
N GLU A 129 -11.78 2.85 17.67
CA GLU A 129 -11.72 2.25 19.01
C GLU A 129 -12.71 2.89 20.01
N GLY A 130 -13.01 4.18 19.88
CA GLY A 130 -13.90 4.92 20.79
C GLY A 130 -15.40 4.77 20.53
N GLY A 131 -15.80 4.00 19.51
CA GLY A 131 -17.19 3.81 19.10
C GLY A 131 -17.92 2.70 19.85
N VAL A 132 -18.12 2.83 21.16
CA VAL A 132 -19.11 2.03 21.91
C VAL A 132 -20.30 2.94 22.28
N ALA A 133 -21.31 3.04 21.42
CA ALA A 133 -22.73 3.19 21.76
C ALA A 133 -23.65 3.33 20.52
N SER A 134 -24.65 2.43 20.47
CA SER A 134 -25.93 2.40 19.72
C SER A 134 -25.98 2.71 18.23
N ASP A 135 -26.26 1.69 17.42
CA ASP A 135 -27.63 1.46 16.97
C ASP A 135 -27.89 -0.01 16.63
N SER A 136 -29.01 -0.50 17.15
CA SER A 136 -29.55 -1.84 17.01
C SER A 136 -30.48 -1.91 15.80
N GLU A 137 -30.18 -2.77 14.83
CA GLU A 137 -31.21 -3.46 14.06
C GLU A 137 -30.85 -4.93 13.91
N SER A 138 -31.76 -5.77 14.36
CA SER A 138 -31.76 -7.22 14.35
C SER A 138 -32.17 -7.77 13.00
N ASP A 139 -31.50 -8.82 12.51
CA ASP A 139 -32.22 -9.99 11.97
C ASP A 139 -31.39 -11.27 12.11
N ALA A 140 -32.10 -12.35 12.44
CA ALA A 140 -31.59 -13.64 12.88
C ALA A 140 -31.41 -14.62 11.71
N SER A 141 -30.35 -15.45 11.71
CA SER A 141 -30.36 -16.93 11.88
C SER A 141 -29.23 -17.48 10.97
N ALA A 142 -28.52 -18.59 11.20
CA ALA A 142 -28.74 -19.75 12.04
C ALA A 142 -27.38 -20.37 12.48
N SER A 143 -27.49 -21.22 13.49
CA SER A 143 -26.50 -22.00 14.24
C SER A 143 -25.59 -22.93 13.41
N ASP A 144 -24.36 -23.16 13.89
CA ASP A 144 -23.98 -24.47 14.46
C ASP A 144 -22.68 -24.35 15.30
N SER A 145 -22.65 -25.06 16.41
CA SER A 145 -21.68 -25.00 17.52
C SER A 145 -20.57 -26.02 17.39
N GLU A 146 -19.35 -25.75 17.91
CA GLU A 146 -18.61 -26.64 18.83
C GLU A 146 -17.57 -25.82 19.64
N GLN A 147 -17.31 -26.27 20.87
CA GLN A 147 -16.68 -25.58 22.00
C GLN A 147 -15.16 -25.83 22.15
N GLU A 148 -14.59 -25.14 23.15
CA GLU A 148 -13.33 -25.37 23.88
C GLU A 148 -12.07 -24.66 23.34
N SER A 149 -11.17 -24.09 24.14
CA SER A 149 -11.16 -23.68 25.56
C SER A 149 -9.95 -22.75 25.78
N GLU A 150 -10.09 -21.87 26.77
CA GLU A 150 -9.10 -21.14 27.60
C GLU A 150 -7.64 -20.90 27.15
N GLY A 151 -7.18 -19.65 27.32
CA GLY A 151 -5.77 -19.42 27.70
C GLY A 151 -5.15 -18.06 27.36
N LEU A 152 -5.16 -17.15 28.33
CA LEU A 152 -4.10 -16.16 28.65
C LEU A 152 -3.88 -14.92 27.76
N LYS A 153 -4.41 -13.80 28.28
CA LYS A 153 -3.76 -12.49 28.51
C LYS A 153 -2.30 -12.35 28.02
N ALA A 154 -2.09 -11.42 27.09
CA ALA A 154 -1.12 -10.30 27.13
C ALA A 154 -0.73 -9.89 25.70
N LEU A 155 -1.47 -8.95 25.11
CA LEU A 155 -1.10 -8.33 23.83
C LEU A 155 -1.26 -6.81 23.93
N SER A 156 -0.61 -6.23 24.94
CA SER A 156 -0.10 -4.87 24.85
C SER A 156 1.38 -4.99 24.49
N ASP A 157 1.80 -4.28 23.43
CA ASP A 157 3.20 -4.01 23.02
C ASP A 157 3.70 -4.61 21.69
N ALA A 158 2.88 -5.32 20.91
CA ALA A 158 3.33 -5.95 19.65
C ALA A 158 3.13 -5.12 18.36
N ASN A 159 3.18 -3.79 18.41
CA ASN A 159 2.94 -2.96 17.20
C ASN A 159 4.22 -2.58 16.42
N LEU A 160 5.31 -3.33 16.60
CA LEU A 160 6.55 -3.13 15.85
C LEU A 160 7.27 -4.47 15.63
N GLU A 161 6.65 -5.38 14.87
CA GLU A 161 7.34 -6.58 14.41
C GLU A 161 7.97 -6.32 13.03
N THR A 162 9.31 -6.29 13.03
CA THR A 162 10.18 -6.31 11.85
C THR A 162 9.97 -7.65 11.15
N LEU A 163 9.08 -7.67 10.15
CA LEU A 163 8.99 -8.80 9.21
C LEU A 163 10.24 -8.78 8.33
N GLU A 164 10.89 -9.93 8.21
CA GLU A 164 12.07 -10.11 7.35
C GLU A 164 11.80 -9.55 5.96
N ALA A 165 12.55 -8.51 5.61
CA ALA A 165 12.47 -7.86 4.32
C ALA A 165 12.76 -8.89 3.23
N ASN A 166 11.72 -9.32 2.51
CA ASN A 166 11.91 -9.98 1.23
C ASN A 166 12.73 -9.02 0.36
N GLU A 167 13.82 -9.52 -0.23
CA GLU A 167 14.80 -8.79 -1.05
C GLU A 167 14.18 -7.96 -2.20
N TYR A 168 12.90 -8.18 -2.52
CA TYR A 168 12.11 -7.51 -3.55
C TYR A 168 11.02 -6.55 -3.02
N ASP A 169 10.74 -6.54 -1.72
CA ASP A 169 9.86 -5.56 -1.07
C ASP A 169 10.74 -4.37 -0.62
N GLN A 170 11.29 -3.65 -1.60
CA GLN A 170 12.08 -2.43 -1.35
C GLN A 170 11.18 -1.26 -0.96
N VAL A 171 10.28 -1.47 0.00
CA VAL A 171 9.80 -0.36 0.81
C VAL A 171 10.93 -0.14 1.81
N SER A 172 11.84 0.77 1.50
CA SER A 172 12.88 1.14 2.44
C SER A 172 12.19 1.63 3.73
N GLU A 173 12.30 0.86 4.81
CA GLU A 173 11.99 1.35 6.15
C GLU A 173 13.04 2.44 6.48
N GLY A 174 12.79 3.65 5.95
CA GLY A 174 13.76 4.73 5.89
C GLY A 174 13.56 5.56 4.63
N GLY A 175 13.19 6.83 4.81
CA GLY A 175 12.96 7.80 3.74
C GLY A 175 11.57 7.70 3.13
N TYR A 176 10.65 8.55 3.56
CA TYR A 176 9.33 8.81 2.93
C TYR A 176 8.34 7.65 2.79
N ALA A 177 8.62 6.49 3.37
CA ALA A 177 7.70 5.36 3.43
C ALA A 177 7.23 5.08 4.86
N PHE A 178 6.08 4.43 4.99
CA PHE A 178 5.61 3.89 6.26
C PHE A 178 4.69 2.69 6.03
N ARG A 179 4.59 1.87 7.08
CA ARG A 179 3.77 0.67 7.15
C ARG A 179 2.87 0.73 8.39
N LEU A 180 1.62 0.33 8.25
CA LEU A 180 0.65 0.21 9.35
C LEU A 180 -0.08 -1.13 9.27
N VAL A 181 -0.51 -1.63 10.41
CA VAL A 181 -1.40 -2.78 10.52
C VAL A 181 -2.69 -2.27 11.13
N CYS A 182 -3.82 -2.41 10.43
CA CYS A 182 -5.09 -1.86 10.88
C CYS A 182 -6.29 -2.64 10.31
N GLY A 183 -7.49 -2.35 10.81
CA GLY A 183 -8.72 -2.97 10.35
C GLY A 183 -9.05 -2.61 8.89
N ARG A 184 -9.88 -3.42 8.25
CA ARG A 184 -10.25 -3.23 6.83
C ARG A 184 -10.93 -1.88 6.55
N GLN A 185 -11.77 -1.42 7.46
CA GLN A 185 -12.46 -0.13 7.30
C GLN A 185 -11.50 1.05 7.52
N GLU A 186 -10.66 0.96 8.55
CA GLU A 186 -9.59 1.92 8.83
C GLU A 186 -8.64 2.03 7.64
N THR A 187 -8.16 0.91 7.10
CA THR A 187 -7.25 0.86 5.96
C THR A 187 -7.81 1.63 4.76
N LYS A 188 -9.11 1.46 4.46
CA LYS A 188 -9.77 2.19 3.35
C LYS A 188 -9.88 3.68 3.65
N ALA A 189 -10.23 4.04 4.87
CA ALA A 189 -10.31 5.44 5.29
C ALA A 189 -8.95 6.13 5.24
N ILE A 190 -7.90 5.46 5.72
CA ILE A 190 -6.51 5.93 5.68
C ILE A 190 -6.06 6.07 4.22
N ALA A 191 -6.29 5.08 3.36
CA ALA A 191 -5.93 5.16 1.94
C ALA A 191 -6.56 6.39 1.25
N LYS A 192 -7.84 6.66 1.54
CA LYS A 192 -8.53 7.84 1.02
C LYS A 192 -7.90 9.15 1.55
N ALA A 193 -7.64 9.22 2.86
CA ALA A 193 -7.03 10.40 3.47
C ALA A 193 -5.62 10.68 2.92
N VAL A 194 -4.80 9.65 2.72
CA VAL A 194 -3.46 9.77 2.11
C VAL A 194 -3.56 10.34 0.69
N LEU A 195 -4.50 9.84 -0.12
CA LEU A 195 -4.70 10.37 -1.48
C LEU A 195 -5.16 11.83 -1.48
N GLU A 196 -6.04 12.21 -0.55
CA GLU A 196 -6.50 13.60 -0.40
C GLU A 196 -5.37 14.53 0.05
N LEU A 197 -4.54 14.11 1.00
CA LEU A 197 -3.38 14.87 1.46
C LEU A 197 -2.32 15.01 0.36
N ALA A 198 -2.03 13.94 -0.38
CA ALA A 198 -1.08 13.98 -1.50
C ALA A 198 -1.58 14.86 -2.65
N ALA A 199 -2.90 14.97 -2.87
CA ALA A 199 -3.50 15.79 -3.91
C ALA A 199 -3.50 17.30 -3.59
N LYS A 200 -3.43 17.68 -2.31
CA LYS A 200 -3.32 19.09 -1.89
C LYS A 200 -1.95 19.62 -2.31
N LYS A 201 -1.89 20.26 -3.48
CA LYS A 201 -0.73 21.04 -3.89
C LYS A 201 -0.67 22.32 -3.05
N SER A 202 0.44 22.51 -2.33
CA SER A 202 0.85 23.80 -1.77
C SER A 202 1.09 24.81 -2.89
#